data_AF-A0A838RM54-F1
#
_entry.id   AF-A0A838RM54-F1
#
_cell.length_a   1.000
_cell.length_b   1.000
_cell.length_c   1.000
_cell.angle_alpha   90.00
_cell.angle_beta   90.00
_cell.angle_gamma   90.00
#
_symmetry.space_group_name_H-M   'P 1'
#
loop_
_entity.id
_entity.type
_entity.pdbx_description
1 polymer ?
#
loop_
_entity_poly.entity_id
_entity_poly.type
_entity_poly.pdbx_seq_one_letter_code
_entity_poly.pdbx_strand_id
1 'polypeptide(L)'
;FSAERRNEAIYDLYLIDAEGSNRKLLTQGSDMTHLHPAWSPDGEQIAFTSTLSETMALYVMKADGTEIRQVTSETEGFTSPAWSPDGQTLLLQPDSEETGLYLIQADGSDLRQVEGITRAVTGATWSPDGQKIAFLGSPAANGLVEQLFVYDLASEAVTQITNVSPDTQAWYVTLGNWVAPDGSQVERR
;
A
#
# COMPACT_ATOMS: atom_id res chain seq x y z
N PHE A 1 -8.39 21.22 18.09
CA PHE A 1 -7.05 20.61 17.90
C PHE A 1 -6.00 21.69 18.12
N SER A 2 -5.12 21.54 19.10
CA SER A 2 -3.93 22.39 19.28
C SER A 2 -2.70 21.49 19.20
N ALA A 3 -1.78 21.81 18.31
CA ALA A 3 -0.51 21.10 18.16
C ALA A 3 0.59 21.93 18.81
N GLU A 4 1.35 21.33 19.74
CA GLU A 4 2.62 21.89 20.21
C GLU A 4 3.74 21.15 19.48
N ARG A 5 4.71 21.91 18.96
CA ARG A 5 5.75 21.41 18.06
C ARG A 5 6.81 20.63 18.84
N ARG A 6 6.60 19.33 19.02
CA ARG A 6 7.67 18.32 19.12
C ARG A 6 7.86 17.73 17.72
N ASN A 7 9.10 17.78 17.24
CA ASN A 7 9.40 17.95 15.82
C ASN A 7 9.57 16.63 15.03
N GLU A 8 8.76 15.61 15.32
CA GLU A 8 8.50 14.44 14.48
C GLU A 8 7.14 13.86 14.90
N ALA A 9 6.24 13.63 13.95
CA ALA A 9 4.93 13.06 14.26
C ALA A 9 5.11 11.56 14.52
N ILE A 10 5.13 11.18 15.80
CA ILE A 10 5.15 9.78 16.23
C ILE A 10 3.73 9.24 16.12
N TYR A 11 3.54 8.17 15.36
CA TYR A 11 2.27 7.47 15.21
C TYR A 11 2.30 6.13 15.96
N ASP A 12 1.20 5.83 16.64
CA ASP A 12 1.00 4.58 17.39
C ASP A 12 -0.20 3.82 16.84
N LEU A 13 -0.18 2.49 17.01
CA LEU A 13 -1.29 1.62 16.62
C LEU A 13 -2.23 1.38 17.80
N TYR A 14 -3.52 1.60 17.57
CA TYR A 14 -4.58 1.31 18.52
C TYR A 14 -5.55 0.30 17.94
N LEU A 15 -5.94 -0.68 18.76
CA LEU A 15 -7.11 -1.51 18.54
C LEU A 15 -8.33 -0.78 19.10
N ILE A 16 -9.43 -0.77 18.37
CA ILE A 16 -10.70 -0.19 18.77
C ILE A 16 -11.82 -1.07 18.21
N ASP A 17 -12.89 -1.26 18.98
CA ASP A 17 -14.05 -1.98 18.46
C ASP A 17 -14.71 -1.17 17.34
N ALA A 18 -15.51 -1.85 16.51
CA ALA A 18 -16.19 -1.21 15.38
C ALA A 18 -17.16 -0.09 15.82
N GLU A 19 -17.75 -0.21 17.01
CA GLU A 19 -18.58 0.81 17.64
C GLU A 19 -17.79 1.97 18.28
N GLY A 20 -16.47 1.91 18.28
CA GLY A 20 -15.59 2.93 18.86
C GLY A 20 -15.24 2.74 20.34
N SER A 21 -15.61 1.61 20.95
CA SER A 21 -15.26 1.28 22.34
C SER A 21 -13.96 0.49 22.46
N ASN A 22 -13.57 0.20 23.71
CA ASN A 22 -12.43 -0.64 24.09
C ASN A 22 -11.11 -0.31 23.38
N ARG A 23 -10.80 0.99 23.27
CA ARG A 23 -9.53 1.46 22.74
C ARG A 23 -8.35 0.88 23.55
N LYS A 24 -7.49 0.11 22.89
CA LYS A 24 -6.28 -0.50 23.44
C LYS A 24 -5.07 -0.08 22.61
N LEU A 25 -4.03 0.44 23.26
CA LEU A 25 -2.75 0.72 22.62
C LEU A 25 -2.01 -0.61 22.36
N LEU A 26 -1.58 -0.84 21.11
CA LEU A 26 -0.86 -2.06 20.71
C LEU A 26 0.65 -1.85 20.71
N THR A 27 1.13 -0.66 20.37
CA THR A 27 2.56 -0.31 20.31
C THR A 27 2.92 0.63 21.46
N GLN A 28 3.45 0.11 22.57
CA GLN A 28 3.85 0.96 23.71
C GLN A 28 5.31 1.39 23.63
N GLY A 29 5.59 2.67 23.92
CA GLY A 29 6.86 3.08 24.54
C GLY A 29 8.05 3.27 23.61
N SER A 30 7.84 3.62 22.35
CA SER A 30 8.93 3.97 21.44
C SER A 30 8.81 5.41 20.95
N ASP A 31 9.92 6.15 20.87
CA ASP A 31 10.01 7.39 20.06
C ASP A 31 9.93 7.10 18.54
N MET A 32 9.36 5.96 18.16
CA MET A 32 9.33 5.38 16.83
C MET A 32 7.91 5.43 16.27
N THR A 33 7.81 5.59 14.96
CA THR A 33 6.53 5.70 14.27
C THR A 33 6.06 4.33 13.77
N HIS A 34 4.76 4.08 13.90
CA HIS A 34 4.08 2.87 13.46
C HIS A 34 2.95 3.26 12.52
N LEU A 35 3.01 2.77 11.28
CA LEU A 35 2.14 3.19 10.19
C LEU A 35 1.56 1.98 9.43
N HIS A 36 0.57 2.27 8.59
CA HIS A 36 0.01 1.34 7.61
C HIS A 36 -0.40 -0.03 8.19
N PRO A 37 -1.19 -0.09 9.28
CA PRO A 37 -1.64 -1.36 9.82
C PRO A 37 -2.56 -2.11 8.85
N ALA A 38 -2.37 -3.40 8.72
CA ALA A 38 -3.18 -4.30 7.91
C ALA A 38 -3.44 -5.62 8.65
N TRP A 39 -4.72 -5.95 8.81
CA TRP A 39 -5.16 -7.21 9.41
C TRP A 39 -4.92 -8.39 8.48
N SER A 40 -4.48 -9.51 9.04
CA SER A 40 -4.55 -10.80 8.34
C SER A 40 -6.02 -11.21 8.12
N PRO A 41 -6.32 -12.03 7.10
CA PRO A 41 -7.70 -12.40 6.78
C PRO A 41 -8.42 -13.18 7.90
N ASP A 42 -7.67 -13.92 8.72
CA ASP A 42 -8.16 -14.64 9.89
C ASP A 42 -8.34 -13.75 11.14
N GLY A 43 -7.85 -12.50 11.10
CA GLY A 43 -7.88 -11.58 12.23
C GLY A 43 -6.92 -11.93 13.37
N GLU A 44 -5.98 -12.87 13.17
CA GLU A 44 -5.05 -13.30 14.22
C GLU A 44 -3.77 -12.43 14.28
N GLN A 45 -3.43 -11.77 13.17
CA GLN A 45 -2.20 -11.00 13.00
C GLN A 45 -2.46 -9.61 12.42
N ILE A 46 -1.52 -8.70 12.69
CA ILE A 46 -1.47 -7.36 12.13
C ILE A 46 -0.08 -7.17 11.53
N ALA A 47 -0.02 -6.88 10.23
CA ALA A 47 1.18 -6.37 9.57
C ALA A 47 1.19 -4.84 9.67
N PHE A 48 2.36 -4.24 9.86
CA PHE A 48 2.50 -2.78 9.95
C PHE A 48 3.93 -2.38 9.62
N THR A 49 4.13 -1.11 9.25
CA THR A 49 5.47 -0.58 9.01
C THR A 49 5.93 0.21 10.22
N SER A 50 7.18 0.04 10.62
CA SER A 50 7.71 0.68 11.82
C SER A 50 9.16 1.09 11.67
N THR A 51 9.55 2.15 12.37
CA THR A 51 10.94 2.58 12.56
C THR A 51 11.55 2.00 13.83
N LEU A 52 11.10 0.83 14.31
CA LEU A 52 11.74 0.12 15.42
C LEU A 52 13.20 -0.26 15.12
N SER A 53 13.53 -0.43 13.83
CA SER A 53 14.88 -0.54 13.26
C SER A 53 15.40 0.82 12.80
N GLU A 54 16.68 0.90 12.41
CA GLU A 54 17.27 2.16 11.90
C GLU A 54 16.54 2.72 10.67
N THR A 55 15.86 1.86 9.91
CA THR A 55 15.04 2.19 8.72
C THR A 55 13.60 1.71 8.92
N MET A 56 12.68 2.27 8.12
CA MET A 56 11.28 1.79 8.05
C MET A 56 11.27 0.34 7.55
N ALA A 57 10.79 -0.59 8.37
CA ALA A 57 10.71 -2.00 8.02
C ALA A 57 9.30 -2.56 8.28
N LEU A 58 9.00 -3.71 7.67
CA LEU A 58 7.76 -4.43 7.88
C LEU A 58 7.85 -5.28 9.15
N TYR A 59 6.84 -5.18 10.00
CA TYR A 59 6.66 -5.97 11.19
C TYR A 59 5.30 -6.67 11.16
N VAL A 60 5.22 -7.81 11.84
CA VAL A 60 3.98 -8.52 12.11
C VAL A 60 3.88 -8.77 13.61
N MET A 61 2.68 -8.63 14.15
CA MET A 61 2.35 -8.94 15.54
C MET A 61 1.03 -9.71 15.61
N LYS A 62 0.76 -10.35 16.75
CA LYS A 62 -0.58 -10.86 17.06
C LYS A 62 -1.57 -9.71 17.22
N ALA A 63 -2.85 -10.02 16.97
CA ALA A 63 -3.98 -9.10 17.12
C ALA A 63 -4.04 -8.38 18.48
N ASP A 64 -3.52 -9.02 19.53
CA ASP A 64 -3.49 -8.48 20.89
C ASP A 64 -2.27 -7.57 21.16
N GLY A 65 -1.40 -7.35 20.17
CA GLY A 65 -0.19 -6.55 20.25
C GLY A 65 1.06 -7.31 20.72
N THR A 66 0.96 -8.63 20.91
CA THR A 66 2.11 -9.46 21.33
C THR A 66 2.88 -10.03 20.14
N GLU A 67 4.06 -10.60 20.40
CA GLU A 67 4.89 -11.29 19.39
C GLU A 67 5.23 -10.45 18.16
N ILE A 68 5.55 -9.17 18.38
CA ILE A 68 6.11 -8.30 17.34
C ILE A 68 7.41 -8.93 16.81
N ARG A 69 7.46 -9.16 15.51
CA ARG A 69 8.65 -9.62 14.79
C ARG A 69 8.82 -8.86 13.48
N GLN A 70 10.05 -8.59 13.11
CA GLN A 70 10.40 -8.01 11.82
C GLN A 70 10.25 -9.07 10.72
N VAL A 71 9.78 -8.66 9.55
CA VAL A 71 9.53 -9.52 8.38
C VAL A 71 10.47 -9.20 7.22
N THR A 72 10.82 -7.93 6.99
CA THR A 72 11.78 -7.50 5.97
C THR A 72 13.18 -7.30 6.54
N SER A 73 14.23 -7.34 5.72
CA SER A 73 15.59 -6.99 6.15
C SER A 73 15.73 -5.49 6.42
N GLU A 74 16.79 -5.08 7.13
CA GLU A 74 17.03 -3.68 7.55
C GLU A 74 17.41 -2.73 6.41
N THR A 75 17.66 -3.22 5.19
CA THR A 75 18.20 -2.42 4.08
C THR A 75 17.16 -1.96 3.06
N GLU A 76 15.92 -2.41 3.18
CA GLU A 76 14.87 -2.18 2.17
C GLU A 76 13.62 -1.59 2.83
N GLY A 77 13.36 -0.32 2.54
CA GLY A 77 12.19 0.40 3.04
C GLY A 77 10.95 0.03 2.24
N PHE A 78 9.94 -0.52 2.91
CA PHE A 78 8.64 -0.85 2.33
C PHE A 78 7.52 -0.17 3.11
N THR A 79 6.38 0.02 2.45
CA THR A 79 5.16 0.61 2.99
C THR A 79 3.93 -0.18 2.56
N SER A 80 2.78 0.21 3.11
CA SER A 80 1.44 -0.21 2.65
C SER A 80 1.27 -1.73 2.53
N PRO A 81 1.53 -2.51 3.60
CA PRO A 81 1.36 -3.95 3.55
C PRO A 81 -0.10 -4.35 3.30
N ALA A 82 -0.31 -5.37 2.47
CA ALA A 82 -1.61 -6.00 2.26
C ALA A 82 -1.49 -7.52 2.21
N TRP A 83 -2.22 -8.21 3.10
CA TRP A 83 -2.25 -9.66 3.14
C TRP A 83 -2.95 -10.26 1.93
N SER A 84 -2.41 -11.36 1.41
CA SER A 84 -3.12 -12.26 0.51
C SER A 84 -4.33 -12.87 1.22
N PRO A 85 -5.39 -13.26 0.50
CA PRO A 85 -6.61 -13.81 1.11
C PRO A 85 -6.40 -15.12 1.89
N ASP A 86 -5.33 -15.86 1.60
CA ASP A 86 -4.93 -17.07 2.32
C ASP A 86 -4.05 -16.79 3.55
N GLY A 87 -3.66 -15.53 3.78
CA GLY A 87 -2.84 -15.12 4.92
C GLY A 87 -1.37 -15.54 4.84
N GLN A 88 -0.88 -16.03 3.69
CA GLN A 88 0.49 -16.54 3.58
C GLN A 88 1.48 -15.52 3.02
N THR A 89 1.02 -14.56 2.22
CA THR A 89 1.87 -13.61 1.50
C THR A 89 1.45 -12.17 1.80
N LEU A 90 2.42 -11.26 1.85
CA LEU A 90 2.21 -9.82 1.96
C LEU A 90 2.63 -9.14 0.65
N LEU A 91 1.77 -8.25 0.16
CA LEU A 91 2.05 -7.31 -0.91
C LEU A 91 2.61 -6.03 -0.32
N LEU A 92 3.69 -5.52 -0.88
CA LEU A 92 4.42 -4.36 -0.41
C LEU A 92 4.67 -3.35 -1.53
N GLN A 93 4.84 -2.08 -1.13
CA GLN A 93 5.29 -1.00 -2.00
C GLN A 93 6.61 -0.44 -1.48
N PRO A 94 7.60 -0.14 -2.32
CA PRO A 94 8.83 0.50 -1.87
C PRO A 94 8.55 1.90 -1.28
N ASP A 95 9.28 2.28 -0.22
CA ASP A 95 9.26 3.62 0.39
C ASP A 95 10.19 4.62 -0.32
N SER A 96 10.95 4.14 -1.30
CA SER A 96 11.92 4.92 -2.06
C SER A 96 11.41 5.25 -3.47
N GLU A 97 12.24 5.89 -4.28
CA GLU A 97 11.99 6.11 -5.72
C GLU A 97 12.01 4.81 -6.55
N GLU A 98 12.26 3.66 -5.91
CA GLU A 98 12.11 2.35 -6.54
C GLU A 98 10.67 2.11 -7.00
N THR A 99 10.52 1.35 -8.08
CA THR A 99 9.21 1.15 -8.72
C THR A 99 8.77 -0.30 -8.63
N GLY A 100 7.46 -0.52 -8.76
CA GLY A 100 6.86 -1.83 -8.78
C GLY A 100 6.21 -2.26 -7.47
N LEU A 101 5.86 -3.54 -7.44
CA LEU A 101 5.25 -4.20 -6.30
C LEU A 101 6.14 -5.34 -5.85
N TYR A 102 6.11 -5.64 -4.56
CA TYR A 102 6.90 -6.72 -3.98
C TYR A 102 6.00 -7.69 -3.24
N LEU A 103 6.36 -8.97 -3.29
CA LEU A 103 5.74 -10.03 -2.51
C LEU A 103 6.75 -10.57 -1.51
N ILE A 104 6.30 -10.83 -0.29
CA ILE A 104 7.07 -11.51 0.73
C ILE A 104 6.17 -12.53 1.44
N GLN A 105 6.70 -13.70 1.80
CA GLN A 105 5.96 -14.61 2.65
C GLN A 105 5.83 -14.02 4.06
N ALA A 106 4.76 -14.37 4.76
CA ALA A 106 4.47 -13.86 6.10
C ALA A 106 5.58 -14.19 7.11
N ASP A 107 6.35 -15.25 6.89
CA ASP A 107 7.52 -15.63 7.68
C ASP A 107 8.79 -14.83 7.35
N GLY A 108 8.75 -13.95 6.34
CA GLY A 108 9.86 -13.13 5.87
C GLY A 108 10.66 -13.75 4.72
N SER A 109 10.30 -14.95 4.26
CA SER A 109 10.97 -15.61 3.14
C SER A 109 10.48 -15.13 1.77
N ASP A 110 11.25 -15.46 0.72
CA ASP A 110 10.89 -15.22 -0.69
C ASP A 110 10.47 -13.78 -1.01
N LEU A 111 11.19 -12.80 -0.45
CA LEU A 111 11.03 -11.40 -0.86
C LEU A 111 11.46 -11.24 -2.32
N ARG A 112 10.53 -10.80 -3.16
CA ARG A 112 10.76 -10.63 -4.61
C ARG A 112 9.90 -9.54 -5.22
N GLN A 113 10.43 -8.89 -6.24
CA GLN A 113 9.66 -7.96 -7.08
C GLN A 113 8.67 -8.75 -7.96
N VAL A 114 7.47 -8.20 -8.16
CA VAL A 114 6.48 -8.73 -9.09
C VAL A 114 6.93 -8.45 -10.51
N GLU A 115 7.14 -9.50 -11.30
CA GLU A 115 7.63 -9.38 -12.67
C GLU A 115 6.67 -8.56 -13.56
N GLY A 116 7.25 -7.78 -14.47
CA GLY A 116 6.49 -6.96 -15.43
C GLY A 116 5.89 -5.67 -14.87
N ILE A 117 5.98 -5.42 -13.55
CA ILE A 117 5.54 -4.17 -12.91
C ILE A 117 6.76 -3.29 -12.61
N THR A 118 7.28 -2.61 -13.62
CA THR A 118 8.46 -1.71 -13.53
C THR A 118 8.08 -0.23 -13.52
N ARG A 119 6.93 0.11 -12.91
CA ARG A 119 6.34 1.46 -12.92
C ARG A 119 5.97 1.87 -11.51
N ALA A 120 5.86 3.18 -11.28
CA ALA A 120 5.25 3.68 -10.04
C ALA A 120 3.80 3.17 -9.94
N VAL A 121 3.44 2.68 -8.76
CA VAL A 121 2.16 2.04 -8.48
C VAL A 121 1.57 2.58 -7.20
N THR A 122 0.24 2.66 -7.14
CA THR A 122 -0.50 3.08 -5.95
C THR A 122 -1.77 2.24 -5.78
N GLY A 123 -2.22 2.12 -4.53
CA GLY A 123 -3.48 1.46 -4.19
C GLY A 123 -3.55 -0.02 -4.58
N ALA A 124 -2.42 -0.73 -4.51
CA ALA A 124 -2.38 -2.13 -4.90
C ALA A 124 -3.17 -3.01 -3.93
N THR A 125 -3.92 -3.98 -4.45
CA THR A 125 -4.78 -4.86 -3.63
C THR A 125 -4.98 -6.22 -4.28
N TRP A 126 -5.20 -7.24 -3.46
CA TRP A 126 -5.46 -8.61 -3.90
C TRP A 126 -6.90 -8.78 -4.40
N SER A 127 -7.08 -9.65 -5.40
CA SER A 127 -8.40 -10.20 -5.68
C SER A 127 -8.85 -11.12 -4.53
N PRO A 128 -10.16 -11.29 -4.29
CA PRO A 128 -10.66 -12.11 -3.18
C PRO A 128 -10.23 -13.59 -3.23
N ASP A 129 -9.91 -14.11 -4.41
CA ASP A 129 -9.42 -15.48 -4.62
C ASP A 129 -7.88 -15.60 -4.55
N GLY A 130 -7.17 -14.48 -4.36
CA GLY A 130 -5.71 -14.43 -4.28
C GLY A 130 -4.98 -14.64 -5.60
N GLN A 131 -5.70 -14.74 -6.73
CA GLN A 131 -5.10 -15.06 -8.03
C GLN A 131 -4.60 -13.83 -8.79
N LYS A 132 -5.00 -12.62 -8.38
CA LYS A 132 -4.70 -11.37 -9.09
C LYS A 132 -4.38 -10.24 -8.13
N ILE A 133 -3.68 -9.24 -8.66
CA ILE A 133 -3.42 -7.97 -7.97
C ILE A 133 -3.94 -6.83 -8.85
N ALA A 134 -4.84 -6.01 -8.32
CA ALA A 134 -5.26 -4.77 -8.96
C ALA A 134 -4.40 -3.62 -8.45
N PHE A 135 -4.03 -2.68 -9.32
CA PHE A 135 -3.23 -1.51 -8.93
C PHE A 135 -3.44 -0.34 -9.91
N LEU A 136 -3.19 0.87 -9.42
CA LEU A 136 -3.10 2.07 -10.26
C LEU A 136 -1.65 2.29 -10.67
N GLY A 137 -1.42 2.75 -11.91
CA GLY A 137 -0.09 3.14 -12.36
C GLY A 137 -0.12 3.94 -13.66
N SER A 138 1.01 4.54 -14.02
CA SER A 138 1.12 5.30 -15.27
C SER A 138 1.31 4.36 -16.48
N PRO A 139 0.60 4.56 -17.60
CA PRO A 139 0.73 3.71 -18.79
C PRO A 139 2.07 3.87 -19.51
N ALA A 140 2.79 4.97 -19.25
CA ALA A 140 4.15 5.23 -19.71
C ALA A 140 4.88 6.13 -18.69
N ALA A 141 6.21 6.25 -18.77
CA ALA A 141 7.04 7.07 -17.88
C ALA A 141 6.64 8.56 -17.84
N ASN A 142 5.90 9.04 -18.86
CA ASN A 142 5.37 10.40 -18.99
C ASN A 142 3.83 10.47 -18.97
N GLY A 143 3.16 9.38 -18.60
CA GLY A 143 1.69 9.32 -18.59
C GLY A 143 1.11 10.20 -17.48
N LEU A 144 0.23 11.14 -17.86
CA LEU A 144 -0.38 12.11 -16.94
C LEU A 144 -1.64 11.59 -16.22
N VAL A 145 -2.09 10.37 -16.53
CA VAL A 145 -3.33 9.79 -15.98
C VAL A 145 -3.04 8.38 -15.51
N GLU A 146 -3.20 8.13 -14.20
CA GLU A 146 -3.16 6.79 -13.63
C GLU A 146 -4.26 5.93 -14.24
N GLN A 147 -3.90 4.71 -14.64
CA GLN A 147 -4.83 3.72 -15.17
C GLN A 147 -4.92 2.55 -14.20
N LEU A 148 -6.07 1.87 -14.22
CA LEU A 148 -6.25 0.62 -13.50
C LEU A 148 -5.64 -0.53 -14.30
N PHE A 149 -4.79 -1.30 -13.63
CA PHE A 149 -4.21 -2.53 -14.14
C PHE A 149 -4.58 -3.72 -13.24
N VAL A 150 -4.52 -4.91 -13.82
CA VAL A 150 -4.62 -6.19 -13.12
C VAL A 150 -3.43 -7.05 -13.52
N TYR A 151 -2.69 -7.53 -12.53
CA TYR A 151 -1.66 -8.56 -12.67
C TYR A 151 -2.25 -9.92 -12.35
N ASP A 152 -2.04 -10.90 -13.24
CA ASP A 152 -2.41 -12.30 -13.01
C ASP A 152 -1.18 -13.09 -12.52
N LEU A 153 -1.26 -13.71 -11.34
CA LEU A 153 -0.12 -14.42 -10.75
C LEU A 153 0.24 -15.71 -11.50
N ALA A 154 -0.69 -16.34 -12.20
CA ALA A 154 -0.45 -17.62 -12.87
C ALA A 154 0.21 -17.43 -14.23
N SER A 155 -0.18 -16.39 -14.96
CA SER A 155 0.41 -16.07 -16.27
C SER A 155 1.45 -14.95 -16.22
N GLU A 156 1.65 -14.33 -15.05
CA GLU A 156 2.52 -13.17 -14.82
C GLU A 156 2.21 -11.99 -15.76
N ALA A 157 0.95 -11.89 -16.19
CA ALA A 157 0.54 -10.93 -17.21
C ALA A 157 -0.04 -9.69 -16.55
N VAL A 158 0.43 -8.51 -16.98
CA VAL A 158 -0.15 -7.22 -16.62
C VAL A 158 -1.14 -6.79 -17.69
N THR A 159 -2.42 -6.69 -17.33
CA THR A 159 -3.51 -6.22 -18.22
C THR A 159 -3.97 -4.84 -17.80
N GLN A 160 -4.00 -3.90 -18.73
CA GLN A 160 -4.63 -2.59 -18.52
C GLN A 160 -6.15 -2.73 -18.64
N ILE A 161 -6.88 -2.31 -17.61
CA ILE A 161 -8.35 -2.39 -17.57
C ILE A 161 -8.98 -1.10 -18.10
N THR A 162 -8.48 0.05 -17.65
CA THR A 162 -8.97 1.35 -18.13
C THR A 162 -8.02 1.87 -19.19
N ASN A 163 -8.56 2.40 -20.29
CA ASN A 163 -7.77 3.14 -21.27
C ASN A 163 -8.33 4.55 -21.41
N VAL A 164 -8.22 5.34 -20.34
CA VAL A 164 -8.62 6.75 -20.38
C VAL A 164 -7.39 7.55 -20.78
N SER A 165 -7.14 7.67 -22.08
CA SER A 165 -6.11 8.59 -22.58
C SER A 165 -6.68 10.01 -22.68
N PRO A 166 -5.83 11.05 -22.66
CA PRO A 166 -6.24 12.41 -23.05
C PRO A 166 -6.90 12.47 -24.44
N ASP A 167 -6.60 11.50 -25.30
CA ASP A 167 -7.12 11.40 -26.68
C ASP A 167 -8.41 10.56 -26.77
N THR A 168 -8.89 10.00 -25.65
CA THR A 168 -10.20 9.34 -25.65
C THR A 168 -11.31 10.38 -25.74
N GLN A 169 -12.35 10.09 -26.52
CA GLN A 169 -13.54 10.95 -26.62
C GLN A 169 -14.41 10.94 -25.34
N ALA A 170 -13.78 10.90 -24.17
CA ALA A 170 -14.42 10.89 -22.87
C ALA A 170 -13.83 12.02 -22.02
N TRP A 171 -14.66 12.56 -21.14
CA TRP A 171 -14.20 13.50 -20.12
C TRP A 171 -13.25 12.79 -19.16
N TYR A 172 -12.13 13.42 -18.82
CA TYR A 172 -11.18 12.92 -17.83
C TYR A 172 -10.81 14.01 -16.82
N VAL A 173 -10.30 13.62 -15.65
CA VAL A 173 -9.94 14.55 -14.58
C VAL A 173 -8.43 14.57 -14.40
N THR A 174 -7.84 15.76 -14.43
CA THR A 174 -6.41 15.96 -14.11
C THR A 174 -6.29 17.01 -13.01
N LEU A 175 -5.61 16.71 -11.91
CA LEU A 175 -5.24 17.69 -10.86
C LEU A 175 -6.39 18.64 -10.45
N GLY A 176 -7.61 18.10 -10.30
CA GLY A 176 -8.79 18.84 -9.85
C GLY A 176 -9.65 19.48 -10.94
N ASN A 177 -9.25 19.43 -12.22
CA ASN A 177 -9.99 20.00 -13.35
C ASN A 177 -10.65 18.92 -14.21
N TRP A 178 -11.87 19.20 -14.68
CA TRP A 178 -12.51 18.41 -15.74
C TRP A 178 -11.93 18.83 -17.09
N VAL A 179 -11.43 17.87 -17.86
CA VAL A 179 -10.91 18.08 -19.20
C VAL A 179 -11.84 17.39 -20.19
N ALA A 180 -12.29 18.15 -21.17
CA ALA A 180 -13.16 17.67 -22.23
C ALA A 180 -12.39 16.83 -23.25
N PRO A 181 -13.10 15.99 -24.04
CA PRO A 181 -12.54 15.24 -25.16
C PRO A 181 -11.69 16.03 -26.18
N ASP A 182 -11.89 17.35 -26.27
CA ASP A 182 -11.14 18.25 -27.16
C ASP A 182 -9.93 18.90 -26.48
N GLY A 183 -9.61 18.49 -25.25
CA GLY A 183 -8.53 19.02 -24.44
C GLY A 183 -8.86 20.33 -23.70
N SER A 184 -10.07 20.87 -23.84
CA SER A 184 -10.46 22.09 -23.11
C SER A 184 -10.68 21.81 -21.62
N GLN A 185 -10.18 22.69 -20.76
CA GLN A 185 -10.40 22.60 -19.31
C GLN A 185 -11.65 23.38 -18.91
N VAL A 186 -12.48 22.80 -18.04
CA VAL A 186 -13.61 23.50 -17.42
C VAL A 186 -13.18 23.95 -16.02
N GLU A 187 -12.97 25.26 -15.86
CA GLU A 187 -12.72 25.84 -14.54
C GLU A 187 -13.97 25.72 -13.66
N ARG A 188 -13.78 25.32 -12.40
CA ARG A 188 -14.85 25.38 -11.40
C ARG A 188 -15.16 26.85 -11.11
N ARG A 189 -16.42 27.26 -11.33
CA ARG A 189 -16.95 28.52 -10.81
C ARG A 189 -17.04 28.52 -9.29
#